data_AF-A0A8I1A0Y0-F1
#
_entry.id   AF-A0A8I1A0Y0-F1
#
_cell.length_a   1.000
_cell.length_b   1.000
_cell.length_c   1.000
_cell.angle_alpha   90.00
_cell.angle_beta   90.00
_cell.angle_gamma   90.00
#
_symmetry.space_group_name_H-M   'P 1'
#
loop_
_entity.id
_entity.type
_entity.pdbx_description
1 polymer ?
#
loop_
_entity_poly.entity_id
_entity_poly.type
_entity_poly.pdbx_seq_one_letter_code
_entity_poly.pdbx_strand_id
1 'polypeptide(L)'
;MRVDGIRDEAVAEACDALLESLDVLLERLANRVESAPAAGSAEWKDQWSARESADGRERLRRHLLVKIAIATAARIDPTHDIEMARHAGIPADDIARATGRRTQRRSPRGNVDILPTQTTLW
;
A
#
# COMPACT_ATOMS: atom_id res chain seq x y z
N MET A 1 -12.63 24.71 10.30
CA MET A 1 -13.77 25.07 9.43
C MET A 1 -14.93 25.36 10.36
N ARG A 2 -15.58 26.52 10.28
CA ARG A 2 -16.75 26.84 11.11
C ARG A 2 -17.99 26.80 10.26
N VAL A 3 -19.04 26.14 10.74
CA VAL A 3 -20.34 26.05 10.08
C VAL A 3 -21.35 26.76 10.96
N ASP A 4 -22.02 27.78 10.41
CA ASP A 4 -22.95 28.61 11.19
C ASP A 4 -24.06 27.76 11.84
N GLY A 5 -24.28 27.98 13.14
CA GLY A 5 -25.27 27.24 13.93
C GLY A 5 -24.85 25.82 14.34
N ILE A 6 -23.64 25.37 13.99
CA ILE A 6 -23.10 24.06 14.37
C ILE A 6 -21.92 24.24 15.31
N ARG A 7 -21.85 23.41 16.35
CA ARG A 7 -20.73 23.38 17.30
C ARG A 7 -19.48 22.79 16.64
N ASP A 8 -18.34 23.45 16.83
CA ASP A 8 -17.05 22.99 16.30
C ASP A 8 -16.73 21.54 16.76
N GLU A 9 -17.10 21.16 17.99
CA GLU A 9 -16.90 19.80 18.51
C GLU A 9 -17.71 18.75 17.76
N ALA A 10 -18.95 19.06 17.36
CA ALA A 10 -19.79 18.10 16.62
C ALA A 10 -19.23 17.81 15.23
N VAL A 11 -18.59 18.82 14.61
CA VAL A 11 -17.88 18.63 13.33
C VAL A 11 -16.64 17.74 13.54
N ALA A 12 -15.89 17.93 14.63
CA ALA A 12 -14.73 17.09 14.95
C ALA A 12 -15.14 15.62 15.20
N GLU A 13 -16.18 15.39 16.01
CA GLU A 13 -16.72 14.04 16.26
C GLU A 13 -17.17 13.36 14.95
N ALA A 14 -17.83 14.10 14.05
CA ALA A 14 -18.23 13.57 12.75
C ALA A 14 -17.04 13.24 11.85
N CYS A 15 -15.97 14.04 11.91
CA CYS A 15 -14.73 13.75 11.19
C CYS A 15 -14.06 12.48 11.73
N ASP A 16 -14.00 12.30 13.05
CA ASP A 16 -13.42 11.10 13.67
C ASP A 16 -14.21 9.85 13.27
N ALA A 17 -15.54 9.90 13.35
CA ALA A 17 -16.41 8.80 12.91
C ALA A 17 -16.27 8.49 11.40
N LEU A 18 -16.02 9.51 10.57
CA LEU A 18 -15.75 9.33 9.15
C LEU A 18 -14.41 8.61 8.93
N LEU A 19 -13.36 9.00 9.65
CA LEU A 19 -12.04 8.36 9.56
C LEU A 19 -12.11 6.89 9.98
N GLU A 20 -12.76 6.58 11.10
CA GLU A 20 -12.99 5.20 11.54
C GLU A 20 -13.76 4.38 10.48
N SER A 21 -14.75 4.99 9.84
CA SER A 21 -15.51 4.35 8.76
C SER A 21 -14.65 4.08 7.53
N LEU A 22 -13.76 5.01 7.18
CA LEU A 22 -12.82 4.84 6.07
C LEU A 22 -11.82 3.72 6.35
N ASP A 23 -11.33 3.58 7.58
CA ASP A 23 -10.43 2.48 7.96
C ASP A 23 -11.10 1.12 7.78
N VAL A 24 -12.35 0.98 8.24
CA VAL A 24 -13.13 -0.26 8.05
C VAL A 24 -13.37 -0.55 6.57
N LEU A 25 -13.67 0.47 5.76
CA LEU A 25 -13.86 0.31 4.32
C LEU A 25 -12.56 -0.08 3.61
N LEU A 26 -11.43 0.52 3.99
CA LEU A 26 -10.12 0.22 3.44
C LEU A 26 -9.73 -1.24 3.72
N GLU A 27 -9.93 -1.69 4.96
CA GLU A 27 -9.74 -3.09 5.38
C GLU A 27 -10.59 -4.06 4.53
N ARG A 28 -11.88 -3.74 4.33
CA ARG A 28 -12.78 -4.56 3.50
C ARG A 28 -12.34 -4.60 2.03
N LEU A 29 -11.88 -3.48 1.49
CA LEU A 29 -11.40 -3.40 0.11
C LEU A 29 -10.09 -4.17 -0.08
N ALA A 30 -9.16 -4.08 0.87
CA ALA A 30 -7.92 -4.85 0.85
C ALA A 30 -8.21 -6.36 0.88
N ASN A 31 -9.06 -6.81 1.80
CA ASN A 31 -9.50 -8.21 1.87
C ASN A 31 -10.15 -8.70 0.56
N ARG A 32 -10.93 -7.84 -0.13
CA ARG A 32 -11.50 -8.17 -1.45
C ARG A 32 -10.43 -8.30 -2.53
N VAL A 33 -9.48 -7.37 -2.59
CA VAL A 33 -8.38 -7.41 -3.57
C VAL A 33 -7.55 -8.68 -3.39
N GLU A 34 -7.32 -9.08 -2.14
CA GLU A 34 -6.53 -10.27 -1.80
C GLU A 34 -7.32 -11.58 -1.88
N SER A 35 -8.63 -11.52 -2.15
CA SER A 35 -9.53 -12.67 -2.04
C SER A 35 -9.39 -13.38 -0.69
N ALA A 36 -9.25 -12.60 0.39
CA ALA A 36 -9.04 -13.12 1.74
C ALA A 36 -10.20 -14.02 2.17
N PRO A 37 -9.93 -15.09 2.94
CA PRO A 37 -10.98 -16.00 3.39
C PRO A 37 -11.99 -15.27 4.26
N ALA A 38 -13.26 -15.66 4.13
CA ALA A 38 -14.33 -15.09 4.94
C ALA A 38 -14.04 -15.27 6.43
N ALA A 39 -14.24 -14.21 7.23
CA ALA A 39 -14.04 -14.25 8.67
C ALA A 39 -14.87 -15.39 9.30
N GLY A 40 -14.24 -16.17 10.18
CA GLY A 40 -14.86 -17.32 10.85
C GLY A 40 -14.87 -18.63 10.04
N SER A 41 -14.51 -18.61 8.76
CA SER A 41 -14.29 -19.83 7.96
C SER A 41 -13.12 -20.67 8.51
N ALA A 42 -13.06 -21.95 8.15
CA ALA A 42 -11.95 -22.83 8.56
C ALA A 42 -10.60 -22.29 8.06
N GLU A 43 -10.53 -21.91 6.79
CA GLU A 43 -9.33 -21.31 6.20
C GLU A 43 -8.91 -20.02 6.91
N TRP A 44 -9.86 -19.15 7.26
CA TRP A 44 -9.56 -17.95 8.04
C TRP A 44 -8.98 -18.29 9.42
N LYS A 45 -9.52 -19.30 10.11
CA LYS A 45 -9.02 -19.75 11.42
C LYS A 45 -7.59 -20.31 11.32
N ASP A 46 -7.31 -21.07 10.27
CA ASP A 46 -5.98 -21.62 10.02
C ASP A 46 -4.98 -20.49 9.75
N GLN A 47 -5.33 -19.56 8.86
CA GLN A 47 -4.52 -18.38 8.57
C GLN A 47 -4.31 -17.48 9.79
N TRP A 48 -5.32 -17.35 10.65
CA TRP A 48 -5.25 -16.58 11.90
C TRP A 48 -4.33 -17.24 12.94
N SER A 49 -4.41 -18.57 13.05
CA SER A 49 -3.58 -19.35 13.98
C SER A 49 -2.11 -19.35 13.54
N ALA A 50 -1.87 -19.34 12.23
CA ALA A 50 -0.54 -19.27 11.63
C ALA A 50 -0.02 -17.83 11.41
N ARG A 51 -0.66 -16.79 11.94
CA ARG A 51 -0.29 -15.38 11.64
C ARG A 51 1.14 -15.01 12.04
N GLU A 52 1.67 -15.66 13.08
CA GLU A 52 3.04 -15.44 13.56
C GLU A 52 4.08 -16.30 12.83
N SER A 53 3.67 -17.11 11.85
CA SER A 53 4.60 -17.84 10.98
C SER A 53 5.30 -16.89 10.00
N ALA A 54 6.31 -17.39 9.28
CA ALA A 54 6.94 -16.62 8.20
C ALA A 54 5.92 -16.22 7.12
N ASP A 55 5.06 -17.15 6.72
CA ASP A 55 4.01 -16.92 5.72
C ASP A 55 2.94 -15.96 6.24
N GLY A 56 2.58 -16.05 7.52
CA GLY A 56 1.64 -15.14 8.18
C GLY A 56 2.17 -13.70 8.21
N ARG A 57 3.44 -13.51 8.57
CA ARG A 57 4.09 -12.19 8.50
C ARG A 57 4.19 -11.66 7.07
N GLU A 58 4.50 -12.52 6.11
CA GLU A 58 4.56 -12.11 4.70
C GLU A 58 3.18 -11.69 4.18
N ARG A 59 2.13 -12.40 4.58
CA ARG A 59 0.74 -12.03 4.27
C ARG A 59 0.37 -10.68 4.88
N LEU A 60 0.75 -10.41 6.14
CA LEU A 60 0.57 -9.09 6.76
C LEU A 60 1.31 -7.99 5.99
N ARG A 61 2.55 -8.25 5.54
CA ARG A 61 3.33 -7.27 4.76
C ARG A 61 2.64 -6.93 3.44
N ARG A 62 2.20 -7.95 2.70
CA ARG A 62 1.44 -7.75 1.46
C ARG A 62 0.15 -6.97 1.72
N HIS A 63 -0.56 -7.30 2.79
CA HIS A 63 -1.81 -6.64 3.17
C HIS A 63 -1.63 -5.14 3.42
N LEU A 64 -0.59 -4.75 4.17
CA LEU A 64 -0.26 -3.34 4.42
C LEU A 64 0.08 -2.59 3.12
N LEU A 65 0.82 -3.22 2.20
CA LEU A 65 1.14 -2.62 0.89
C LEU A 65 -0.12 -2.44 0.03
N VAL A 66 -1.07 -3.37 0.07
CA VAL A 66 -2.35 -3.25 -0.63
C VAL A 66 -3.16 -2.08 -0.06
N LYS A 67 -3.27 -1.95 1.27
CA LYS A 67 -3.97 -0.82 1.91
C LYS A 67 -3.36 0.53 1.50
N ILE A 68 -2.03 0.65 1.55
CA ILE A 68 -1.30 1.87 1.12
C ILE A 68 -1.62 2.19 -0.34
N ALA A 69 -1.62 1.19 -1.23
CA ALA A 69 -1.89 1.40 -2.65
C ALA A 69 -3.34 1.87 -2.90
N ILE A 70 -4.32 1.26 -2.23
CA ILE A 70 -5.73 1.66 -2.36
C ILE A 70 -5.94 3.07 -1.81
N ALA A 71 -5.46 3.36 -0.59
CA ALA A 71 -5.60 4.67 0.03
C ALA A 71 -4.97 5.77 -0.84
N THR A 72 -3.74 5.54 -1.31
CA THR A 72 -3.05 6.47 -2.21
C THR A 72 -3.82 6.71 -3.50
N ALA A 73 -4.29 5.65 -4.17
CA ALA A 73 -5.07 5.76 -5.41
C ALA A 73 -6.39 6.53 -5.19
N ALA A 74 -7.00 6.36 -4.01
CA ALA A 74 -8.22 7.05 -3.60
C ALA A 74 -7.98 8.48 -3.05
N ARG A 75 -6.72 8.92 -2.94
CA ARG A 75 -6.30 10.19 -2.30
C ARG A 75 -6.71 10.30 -0.83
N ILE A 76 -6.75 9.16 -0.14
CA ILE A 76 -6.90 9.06 1.32
C ILE A 76 -5.50 9.04 1.92
N ASP A 77 -5.29 9.69 3.06
CA ASP A 77 -4.00 9.72 3.75
C ASP A 77 -3.59 8.31 4.22
N PRO A 78 -2.48 7.73 3.71
CA PRO A 78 -2.02 6.39 4.08
C PRO A 78 -1.04 6.39 5.25
N THR A 79 -0.86 7.50 5.98
CA THR A 79 0.19 7.66 6.99
C THR A 79 0.20 6.55 8.04
N HIS A 80 -0.97 6.18 8.58
CA HIS A 80 -1.09 5.11 9.56
C HIS A 80 -0.60 3.75 9.01
N ASP A 81 -1.04 3.37 7.82
CA ASP A 81 -0.61 2.11 7.20
C ASP A 81 0.89 2.10 6.85
N ILE A 82 1.46 3.25 6.48
CA ILE A 82 2.90 3.40 6.26
C ILE A 82 3.69 3.18 7.56
N GLU A 83 3.21 3.70 8.69
CA GLU A 83 3.84 3.49 9.99
C GLU A 83 3.78 2.02 10.40
N MET A 84 2.65 1.36 10.18
CA MET A 84 2.49 -0.08 10.41
C MET A 84 3.41 -0.91 9.50
N ALA A 85 3.52 -0.54 8.22
CA ALA A 85 4.44 -1.17 7.26
C ALA A 85 5.91 -1.08 7.71
N ARG A 86 6.32 0.08 8.23
CA ARG A 86 7.67 0.26 8.79
C ARG A 86 7.91 -0.63 10.00
N HIS A 87 6.95 -0.69 10.94
CA HIS A 87 7.05 -1.58 12.11
C HIS A 87 7.09 -3.06 11.71
N ALA A 88 6.39 -3.44 10.65
CA ALA A 88 6.45 -4.78 10.07
C ALA A 88 7.77 -5.06 9.32
N GLY A 89 8.71 -4.10 9.25
CA GLY A 89 10.01 -4.25 8.60
C GLY A 89 9.93 -4.28 7.08
N ILE A 90 8.89 -3.68 6.48
CA ILE A 90 8.77 -3.58 5.03
C ILE A 90 9.80 -2.55 4.50
N PRO A 91 10.60 -2.89 3.47
CA PRO A 91 11.57 -1.97 2.89
C PRO A 91 10.94 -0.67 2.40
N ALA A 92 11.67 0.45 2.56
CA ALA A 92 11.19 1.77 2.14
C ALA A 92 10.87 1.84 0.63
N ASP A 93 11.63 1.12 -0.20
CA ASP A 93 11.39 1.04 -1.65
C ASP A 93 10.06 0.37 -1.99
N ASP A 94 9.61 -0.60 -1.17
CA ASP A 94 8.35 -1.30 -1.39
C ASP A 94 7.17 -0.40 -1.01
N ILE A 95 7.30 0.33 0.11
CA ILE A 95 6.35 1.37 0.53
C ILE A 95 6.29 2.49 -0.53
N ALA A 96 7.42 2.91 -1.08
CA ALA A 96 7.47 3.93 -2.14
C ALA A 96 6.73 3.45 -3.41
N ARG A 97 6.91 2.19 -3.81
CA ARG A 97 6.16 1.62 -4.95
C ARG A 97 4.67 1.56 -4.67
N ALA A 98 4.24 1.17 -3.47
CA ALA A 98 2.82 1.13 -3.09
C ALA A 98 2.19 2.53 -3.08
N THR A 99 2.94 3.57 -2.69
CA THR A 99 2.48 4.98 -2.76
C THR A 99 2.50 5.56 -4.18
N GLY A 100 2.67 4.75 -5.22
CA GLY A 100 2.69 5.20 -6.63
C GLY A 100 3.91 6.03 -7.00
N ARG A 101 4.89 6.21 -6.10
CA ARG A 101 6.20 6.75 -6.43
C ARG A 101 6.97 5.65 -7.15
N ARG A 102 6.83 5.59 -8.49
CA ARG A 102 7.81 4.85 -9.31
C ARG A 102 9.18 5.38 -8.92
N THR A 103 9.99 4.55 -8.26
CA THR A 103 11.43 4.73 -8.24
C THR A 103 11.85 4.75 -9.71
N GLN A 104 12.12 5.93 -10.26
CA GLN A 104 12.82 6.05 -11.53
C GLN A 104 14.19 5.42 -11.29
N ARG A 105 14.27 4.12 -11.54
CA ARG A 105 15.54 3.44 -11.73
C ARG A 105 16.14 4.11 -12.96
N ARG A 106 17.02 5.09 -12.77
CA ARG A 106 17.87 5.65 -13.83
C ARG A 106 18.67 4.46 -14.35
N SER A 107 18.18 3.83 -15.42
CA SER A 107 19.00 2.93 -16.21
C SER A 107 20.20 3.75 -16.67
N PRO A 108 21.45 3.33 -16.40
CA PRO A 108 22.60 3.91 -17.05
C PRO A 108 22.42 3.60 -18.53
N ARG A 109 22.15 4.62 -19.36
CA ARG A 109 22.30 4.48 -20.81
C ARG A 109 23.78 4.20 -21.05
N GLY A 110 24.11 2.92 -21.21
CA GLY A 110 25.40 2.49 -21.71
C GLY A 110 25.62 3.14 -23.07
N ASN A 111 26.62 3.99 -23.14
CA ASN A 111 27.17 4.55 -24.37
C ASN A 111 27.76 3.36 -25.15
N VAL A 112 27.05 2.87 -26.16
CA VAL A 112 27.62 1.90 -27.10
C VAL A 112 28.26 2.71 -28.21
N ASP A 113 29.58 2.85 -28.13
CA ASP A 113 30.41 3.38 -29.19
C ASP A 113 30.24 2.52 -30.44
N ILE A 114 29.61 3.07 -31.47
CA ILE A 114 29.53 2.48 -32.80
C ILE A 114 30.77 2.97 -33.55
N LEU A 115 31.81 2.14 -33.62
CA LEU A 115 32.91 2.32 -34.58
C LEU A 115 32.43 1.89 -35.98
N PRO A 116 32.62 2.70 -37.04
CA PRO A 116 32.22 2.32 -38.39
C PRO A 116 33.22 1.31 -38.97
N THR A 117 32.75 0.09 -39.27
CA THR A 117 33.51 -0.89 -40.04
C THR A 117 33.59 -0.44 -41.49
N GLN A 118 34.80 -0.18 -41.99
CA GLN A 118 35.02 0.07 -43.42
C GLN A 118 34.74 -1.21 -44.22
N THR A 119 33.85 -1.12 -45.21
CA THR A 119 33.63 -2.16 -46.21
C THR A 119 34.57 -1.94 -47.39
N THR A 120 35.52 -2.86 -47.57
CA THR A 120 36.34 -2.97 -48.78
C THR A 120 35.50 -3.60 -49.89
N LEU A 121 35.34 -2.90 -51.01
CA LEU A 121 34.71 -3.41 -52.24
C LEU A 121 35.80 -4.00 -53.16
N TRP A 122 35.50 -5.18 -53.72
CA TRP A 122 36.01 -5.63 -55.03
C TRP A 122 34.94 -5.29 -56.08
#